data_AF-A0AAD4W954-F1
#
_entry.id   AF-A0AAD4W954-F1
#
_cell.length_a   1.000
_cell.length_b   1.000
_cell.length_c   1.000
_cell.angle_alpha   90.00
_cell.angle_beta   90.00
_cell.angle_gamma   90.00
#
_symmetry.space_group_name_H-M   'P 1'
#
loop_
_entity.id
_entity.type
_entity.pdbx_description
1 polymer ?
#
loop_
_entity_poly.entity_id
_entity_poly.type
_entity_poly.pdbx_seq_one_letter_code
_entity_poly.pdbx_strand_id
1 'polypeptide(L)'
;MPGLDRQLVEHKLPIKDGYLPVKQARRRMSMDTELKVKEEIERLLKAGFVRPAIYADWLANIVPVLKIKTGAVRICVDYRNLNEASPKEEYPMPMADMLIDGAAHNQMLSFMDGNAGYNQIMMAEQDIHCNAFRFKECGGHLPKGNEFHFS
;
A
#
# COMPACT_ATOMS: atom_id res chain seq x y z
N MET A 1 -15.13 -1.07 4.46
CA MET A 1 -15.44 -1.89 3.27
C MET A 1 -14.74 -3.21 3.51
N PRO A 2 -15.45 -4.32 3.73
CA PRO A 2 -14.77 -5.61 3.90
C PRO A 2 -14.00 -5.91 2.60
N GLY A 3 -12.77 -6.40 2.72
CA GLY A 3 -12.03 -6.89 1.56
C GLY A 3 -12.70 -8.13 0.95
N LEU A 4 -12.12 -8.64 -0.13
CA LEU A 4 -12.52 -9.91 -0.71
C LEU A 4 -12.27 -11.05 0.28
N ASP A 5 -13.03 -12.13 0.13
CA ASP A 5 -12.86 -13.33 0.94
C ASP A 5 -11.43 -13.88 0.75
N ARG A 6 -10.74 -14.18 1.86
CA ARG A 6 -9.39 -14.75 1.86
C ARG A 6 -9.35 -16.13 1.17
N GLN A 7 -10.48 -16.85 1.16
CA GLN A 7 -10.59 -18.12 0.43
C GLN A 7 -10.61 -17.92 -1.09
N LEU A 8 -11.03 -16.74 -1.56
CA LEU A 8 -11.08 -16.42 -2.99
C LEU A 8 -9.71 -15.99 -3.48
N VAL A 9 -9.08 -15.04 -2.78
CA VAL A 9 -7.79 -14.46 -3.19
C VAL A 9 -7.03 -13.86 -2.02
N GLU A 10 -5.72 -14.08 -2.01
CA GLU A 10 -4.76 -13.40 -1.16
C GLU A 10 -3.52 -13.04 -1.98
N HIS A 11 -2.90 -11.91 -1.66
CA HIS A 11 -1.63 -11.53 -2.25
C HIS A 11 -0.47 -12.15 -1.46
N LYS A 12 0.39 -12.89 -2.18
CA LYS A 12 1.63 -13.45 -1.64
C LYS A 12 2.81 -12.63 -2.10
N LEU A 13 3.79 -12.45 -1.23
CA LEU A 13 4.98 -11.65 -1.50
C LEU A 13 6.24 -12.50 -1.34
N PRO A 14 6.59 -13.31 -2.36
CA PRO A 14 7.83 -14.08 -2.32
C PRO A 14 9.04 -13.15 -2.30
N ILE A 15 10.06 -13.55 -1.52
CA ILE A 15 11.37 -12.90 -1.45
C ILE A 15 12.40 -13.87 -2.03
N LYS A 16 13.27 -13.39 -2.92
CA LYS A 16 14.34 -14.20 -3.51
C LYS A 16 15.33 -14.66 -2.43
N ASP A 17 15.87 -15.86 -2.62
CA ASP A 17 16.91 -16.40 -1.74
C ASP A 17 18.13 -15.47 -1.69
N GLY A 18 18.68 -15.28 -0.49
CA GLY A 18 19.87 -14.46 -0.25
C GLY A 18 19.61 -12.96 -0.08
N TYR A 19 18.37 -12.48 -0.22
CA TYR A 19 18.04 -11.10 0.12
C TYR A 19 17.83 -10.92 1.63
N LEU A 20 18.52 -9.94 2.20
CA LEU A 20 18.39 -9.59 3.61
C LEU A 20 17.33 -8.51 3.80
N PRO A 21 16.54 -8.56 4.90
CA PRO A 21 15.58 -7.51 5.21
C PRO A 21 16.24 -6.13 5.35
N VAL A 22 15.63 -5.12 4.73
CA VAL A 22 16.11 -3.74 4.77
C VAL A 22 15.21 -2.89 5.65
N LYS A 23 15.81 -2.23 6.65
CA LYS A 23 15.15 -1.20 7.47
C LYS A 23 15.62 0.17 7.04
N GLN A 24 14.79 0.88 6.27
CA GLN A 24 15.14 2.21 5.77
C GLN A 24 15.24 3.22 6.92
N ALA A 25 16.24 4.10 6.83
CA ALA A 25 16.38 5.22 7.77
C ALA A 25 15.20 6.19 7.63
N ARG A 26 14.71 6.73 8.76
CA ARG A 26 13.56 7.64 8.78
C ARG A 26 13.84 8.87 7.91
N ARG A 27 12.88 9.20 7.03
CA ARG A 27 12.87 10.49 6.34
C ARG A 27 12.32 11.62 7.22
N ARG A 28 12.97 12.78 7.15
CA ARG A 28 12.49 14.01 7.78
C ARG A 28 11.35 14.59 6.94
N MET A 29 10.34 15.10 7.61
CA MET A 29 9.21 15.81 7.02
C MET A 29 9.01 17.13 7.75
N SER A 30 8.37 18.10 7.10
CA SER A 30 7.96 19.33 7.77
C SER A 30 6.77 19.05 8.71
N MET A 31 6.62 19.85 9.76
CA MET A 31 5.52 19.66 10.73
C MET A 31 4.13 19.70 10.07
N ASP A 32 3.91 20.61 9.11
CA ASP A 32 2.65 20.70 8.35
C ASP A 32 2.34 19.40 7.60
N THR A 33 3.37 18.77 7.02
CA THR A 33 3.20 17.48 6.32
C THR A 33 2.96 16.35 7.30
N GLU A 34 3.64 16.33 8.45
CA GLU A 34 3.45 15.30 9.47
C GLU A 34 2.02 15.29 10.03
N LEU A 35 1.40 16.45 10.23
CA LEU A 35 0.01 16.57 10.67
C LEU A 35 -0.97 15.96 9.66
N LYS A 36 -0.84 16.30 8.38
CA LYS A 36 -1.70 15.76 7.31
C LYS A 36 -1.52 14.25 7.12
N VAL A 37 -0.27 13.77 7.25
CA VAL A 37 0.02 12.34 7.21
C VAL A 37 -0.65 11.61 8.38
N LYS A 38 -0.58 12.20 9.59
CA LYS A 38 -1.22 11.62 10.77
C LYS A 38 -2.72 11.44 10.57
N GLU A 39 -3.41 12.49 10.12
CA GLU A 39 -4.85 12.45 9.83
C GLU A 39 -5.20 11.33 8.84
N GLU A 40 -4.38 11.16 7.79
CA GLU A 40 -4.58 10.11 6.80
C GLU A 40 -4.29 8.71 7.35
N ILE A 41 -3.27 8.53 8.20
CA ILE A 41 -3.01 7.24 8.88
C ILE A 41 -4.18 6.88 9.81
N GLU A 42 -4.70 7.83 10.59
CA GLU A 42 -5.86 7.60 11.45
C GLU A 42 -7.10 7.22 10.63
N ARG A 43 -7.29 7.85 9.47
CA ARG A 43 -8.36 7.48 8.54
C ARG A 43 -8.20 6.05 8.02
N LEU A 44 -6.99 5.64 7.65
CA LEU A 44 -6.69 4.29 7.18
C LEU A 44 -6.84 3.23 8.29
N LEU A 45 -6.45 3.56 9.52
CA LEU A 45 -6.65 2.72 10.71
C LEU A 45 -8.15 2.52 10.99
N LYS A 46 -8.94 3.60 11.00
CA LYS A 46 -10.40 3.52 11.18
C LYS A 46 -11.10 2.73 10.08
N ALA A 47 -10.57 2.79 8.86
CA ALA A 47 -11.07 2.00 7.73
C ALA A 47 -10.66 0.52 7.78
N GLY A 48 -9.69 0.15 8.63
CA GLY A 48 -9.14 -1.21 8.73
C GLY A 48 -8.12 -1.57 7.64
N PHE A 49 -7.71 -0.61 6.80
CA PHE A 49 -6.73 -0.85 5.73
C PHE A 49 -5.30 -0.97 6.24
N VAL A 50 -5.01 -0.38 7.39
CA VAL A 50 -3.69 -0.41 8.03
C VAL A 50 -3.86 -0.93 9.46
N ARG A 51 -2.85 -1.64 9.96
CA ARG A 51 -2.77 -2.13 11.34
C ARG A 51 -1.38 -1.86 11.93
N PRO A 52 -1.24 -1.74 13.27
CA PRO A 52 0.07 -1.68 13.90
C PRO A 52 0.88 -2.94 13.61
N ALA A 53 2.13 -2.76 13.18
CA ALA A 53 3.07 -3.85 12.98
C ALA A 53 3.85 -4.14 14.26
N ILE A 54 4.04 -5.42 14.55
CA ILE A 54 4.85 -5.89 15.67
C ILE A 54 5.98 -6.73 15.09
N TYR A 55 7.22 -6.41 15.45
CA TYR A 55 8.42 -7.14 15.00
C TYR A 55 8.62 -7.17 13.47
N ALA A 56 8.52 -6.02 12.80
CA ALA A 56 8.78 -5.93 11.37
C ALA A 56 10.27 -6.12 11.01
N ASP A 57 10.55 -7.03 10.09
CA ASP A 57 11.90 -7.26 9.56
C ASP A 57 12.23 -6.27 8.43
N TRP A 58 11.26 -6.03 7.56
CA TRP A 58 11.32 -5.02 6.50
C TRP A 58 10.69 -3.73 7.00
N LEU A 59 11.33 -2.60 6.72
CA LEU A 59 10.78 -1.31 7.12
C LEU A 59 10.97 -0.25 6.04
N ALA A 60 9.87 0.12 5.40
CA ALA A 60 9.83 1.16 4.39
C ALA A 60 9.52 2.55 4.98
N ASN A 61 9.93 3.59 4.26
CA ASN A 61 9.51 4.96 4.55
C ASN A 61 8.19 5.28 3.84
N ILE A 62 7.43 6.18 4.46
CA ILE A 62 6.32 6.85 3.78
C ILE A 62 6.81 7.99 2.89
N VAL A 63 6.08 8.23 1.81
CA VAL A 63 6.24 9.32 0.87
C VAL A 63 4.88 10.01 0.75
N PRO A 64 4.67 11.15 1.44
CA PRO A 64 3.43 11.89 1.31
C PRO A 64 3.35 12.56 -0.07
N VAL A 65 2.27 12.31 -0.79
CA VAL A 65 2.01 12.91 -2.11
C VAL A 65 0.79 13.82 -1.99
N LEU A 66 0.97 15.10 -2.27
CA LEU A 66 -0.11 16.09 -2.25
C LEU A 66 -0.95 15.99 -3.53
N LYS A 67 -2.26 15.80 -3.37
CA LYS A 67 -3.21 15.95 -4.47
C LYS A 67 -3.46 17.43 -4.72
N ILE A 68 -2.86 17.96 -5.78
CA ILE A 68 -2.94 19.39 -6.14
C ILE A 68 -4.39 19.89 -6.23
N LYS A 69 -5.32 19.06 -6.74
CA LYS A 69 -6.72 19.45 -6.93
C LYS A 69 -7.54 19.53 -5.63
N THR A 70 -7.25 18.70 -4.64
CA THR A 70 -8.08 18.59 -3.42
C THR A 70 -7.35 19.02 -2.14
N GLY A 71 -6.05 19.28 -2.21
CA GLY A 71 -5.20 19.55 -1.05
C GLY A 71 -4.95 18.32 -0.14
N ALA A 72 -5.58 17.18 -0.44
CA ALA A 72 -5.47 15.97 0.36
C ALA A 72 -4.09 15.30 0.19
N VAL A 73 -3.58 14.69 1.25
CA VAL A 73 -2.37 13.86 1.20
C VAL A 73 -2.74 12.42 0.87
N ARG A 74 -2.03 11.81 -0.08
CA ARG A 74 -2.00 10.37 -0.28
C ARG A 74 -0.73 9.83 0.34
N ILE A 75 -0.85 8.83 1.21
CA ILE A 75 0.29 8.10 1.73
C ILE A 75 0.73 7.10 0.68
N CYS A 76 1.95 7.26 0.19
CA CYS A 76 2.65 6.23 -0.57
C CYS A 76 3.74 5.62 0.32
N VAL A 77 4.10 4.37 0.06
CA VAL A 77 5.17 3.69 0.77
C VAL A 77 6.29 3.36 -0.22
N ASP A 78 7.53 3.65 0.16
CA ASP A 78 8.70 3.43 -0.67
C ASP A 78 9.21 1.99 -0.56
N TYR A 79 8.53 1.09 -1.26
CA TYR A 79 8.89 -0.33 -1.31
C TYR A 79 10.04 -0.67 -2.26
N ARG A 80 10.90 0.28 -2.67
CA ARG A 80 11.98 -0.01 -3.64
C ARG A 80 12.86 -1.21 -3.25
N ASN A 81 13.31 -1.28 -1.99
CA ASN A 81 14.13 -2.40 -1.52
C ASN A 81 13.37 -3.74 -1.51
N LEU A 82 12.08 -3.69 -1.15
CA LEU A 82 11.21 -4.87 -1.15
C LEU A 82 10.95 -5.36 -2.57
N ASN A 83 10.66 -4.43 -3.50
CA ASN A 83 10.42 -4.71 -4.91
C ASN A 83 11.66 -5.28 -5.62
N GLU A 84 12.87 -4.90 -5.21
CA GLU A 84 14.12 -5.51 -5.71
C GLU A 84 14.28 -6.96 -5.24
N ALA A 85 13.90 -7.22 -4.00
CA ALA A 85 13.97 -8.53 -3.36
C ALA A 85 12.90 -9.50 -3.87
N SER A 86 11.73 -9.01 -4.29
CA SER A 86 10.68 -9.85 -4.86
C SER A 86 10.98 -10.24 -6.32
N PRO A 87 10.61 -11.46 -6.75
CA PRO A 87 10.63 -11.84 -8.15
C PRO A 87 9.61 -11.00 -8.93
N LYS A 88 9.96 -10.66 -10.18
CA LYS A 88 9.02 -9.95 -11.07
C LYS A 88 8.04 -10.96 -11.63
N GLU A 89 6.75 -10.68 -11.51
CA GLU A 89 5.72 -11.46 -12.19
C GLU A 89 5.68 -11.09 -13.67
N GLU A 90 5.85 -12.08 -14.54
CA GLU A 90 5.64 -11.95 -15.98
C GLU A 90 4.17 -12.19 -16.30
N TYR A 91 3.31 -11.27 -15.88
CA TYR A 91 1.91 -11.28 -16.30
C TYR A 91 1.74 -10.41 -17.55
N PRO A 92 1.26 -10.96 -18.68
CA PRO A 92 1.02 -10.17 -19.87
C PRO A 92 -0.16 -9.22 -19.64
N MET A 93 0.15 -7.96 -19.36
CA MET A 93 -0.86 -6.90 -19.35
C MET A 93 -1.35 -6.70 -20.79
N PRO A 94 -2.66 -6.84 -21.06
CA PRO A 94 -3.19 -6.60 -22.39
C PRO A 94 -2.95 -5.14 -22.80
N MET A 95 -2.63 -4.95 -24.09
CA MET A 95 -2.48 -3.60 -24.65
C MET A 95 -3.84 -2.89 -24.59
N ALA A 96 -3.85 -1.67 -24.06
CA ALA A 96 -5.09 -0.91 -23.88
C ALA A 96 -5.87 -0.75 -25.20
N ASP A 97 -5.15 -0.50 -26.30
CA ASP A 97 -5.76 -0.35 -27.63
C ASP A 97 -6.47 -1.62 -28.09
N MET A 98 -5.91 -2.80 -27.82
CA MET A 98 -6.57 -4.08 -28.16
C MET A 98 -7.87 -4.28 -27.37
N LEU A 99 -7.92 -3.84 -26.10
CA LEU A 99 -9.14 -3.90 -25.30
C LEU A 99 -10.21 -2.93 -25.85
N ILE A 100 -9.79 -1.74 -26.30
CA ILE A 100 -10.69 -0.73 -26.87
C ILE A 100 -11.25 -1.22 -28.21
N ASP A 101 -10.40 -1.74 -29.09
CA ASP A 101 -10.83 -2.28 -30.39
C ASP A 101 -11.79 -3.46 -30.22
N GLY A 102 -11.53 -4.36 -29.26
CA GLY A 102 -12.44 -5.45 -28.91
C GLY A 102 -13.81 -4.96 -28.41
N ALA A 103 -13.86 -3.78 -27.78
CA ALA A 103 -15.10 -3.18 -27.28
C ALA A 103 -15.84 -2.33 -28.33
N ALA A 104 -15.18 -1.90 -29.43
CA ALA A 104 -15.67 -0.90 -30.38
C ALA A 104 -16.96 -1.29 -31.12
N HIS A 105 -17.28 -2.58 -31.23
CA HIS A 105 -18.48 -3.07 -31.93
C HIS A 105 -19.71 -3.26 -31.04
N ASN A 106 -19.64 -2.86 -29.76
CA ASN A 106 -20.78 -2.96 -28.85
C ASN A 106 -21.69 -1.73 -28.95
N GLN A 107 -23.01 -1.95 -28.93
CA GLN A 107 -24.01 -0.87 -29.01
C GLN A 107 -24.09 -0.05 -27.71
N MET A 108 -23.61 -0.59 -26.59
CA MET A 108 -23.62 0.05 -25.28
C MET A 108 -22.35 -0.31 -24.51
N LEU A 109 -21.71 0.70 -23.92
CA LEU A 109 -20.55 0.55 -23.05
C LEU A 109 -20.88 1.12 -21.68
N SER A 110 -20.55 0.36 -20.63
CA SER A 110 -20.68 0.78 -19.24
C SER A 110 -19.31 0.80 -18.59
N PHE A 111 -18.97 1.90 -17.93
CA PHE A 111 -17.72 2.05 -17.19
C PHE A 111 -17.96 1.81 -15.70
N MET A 112 -17.20 0.89 -15.12
CA MET A 112 -17.20 0.62 -13.69
C MET A 112 -15.77 0.76 -13.17
N ASP A 113 -15.60 1.46 -12.04
CA ASP A 113 -14.31 1.61 -11.37
C ASP A 113 -14.34 0.90 -10.01
N GLY A 114 -13.30 0.11 -9.75
CA GLY A 114 -13.11 -0.59 -8.50
C GLY A 114 -12.55 0.35 -7.43
N ASN A 115 -13.43 1.03 -6.69
CA ASN A 115 -12.99 1.96 -5.65
C ASN A 115 -12.08 1.25 -4.61
N ALA A 116 -10.90 1.80 -4.41
CA ALA A 116 -9.87 1.24 -3.53
C ALA A 116 -9.52 -0.24 -3.83
N GLY A 117 -9.61 -0.67 -5.10
CA GLY A 117 -9.42 -2.07 -5.51
C GLY A 117 -8.15 -2.73 -4.96
N TYR A 118 -7.04 -1.99 -4.88
CA TYR A 118 -5.80 -2.50 -4.27
C TYR A 118 -5.98 -2.95 -2.81
N ASN A 119 -6.75 -2.21 -2.01
CA ASN A 119 -6.98 -2.51 -0.59
C ASN A 119 -8.04 -3.59 -0.36
N GLN A 120 -8.64 -4.14 -1.43
CA GLN A 120 -9.64 -5.20 -1.31
C GLN A 120 -8.99 -6.60 -1.28
N ILE A 121 -7.77 -6.74 -1.81
CA ILE A 121 -7.02 -8.00 -1.78
C ILE A 121 -6.15 -7.99 -0.53
N MET A 122 -6.41 -8.93 0.39
CA MET A 122 -5.67 -9.05 1.65
C MET A 122 -4.29 -9.67 1.40
N MET A 123 -3.34 -9.32 2.26
CA MET A 123 -2.03 -9.98 2.27
C MET A 123 -2.13 -11.37 2.91
N ALA A 124 -1.37 -12.32 2.37
CA ALA A 124 -1.17 -13.61 3.01
C ALA A 124 -0.55 -13.39 4.40
N GLU A 125 -1.05 -14.10 5.41
CA GLU A 125 -0.72 -13.85 6.81
C GLU A 125 0.78 -13.98 7.13
N GLN A 126 1.45 -14.85 6.37
CA GLN A 126 2.89 -15.09 6.44
C GLN A 126 3.71 -13.92 5.89
N ASP A 127 3.17 -13.13 4.95
CA ASP A 127 3.92 -12.09 4.23
C ASP A 127 3.66 -10.67 4.76
N ILE A 128 2.71 -10.53 5.70
CA ILE A 128 2.35 -9.25 6.32
C ILE A 128 3.57 -8.53 6.91
N HIS A 129 4.49 -9.27 7.55
CA HIS A 129 5.67 -8.70 8.20
C HIS A 129 6.65 -8.02 7.23
N CYS A 130 6.58 -8.33 5.92
CA CYS A 130 7.46 -7.78 4.90
C CYS A 130 7.00 -6.40 4.37
N ASN A 131 5.73 -6.03 4.57
CA ASN A 131 5.15 -4.83 3.97
C ASN A 131 5.10 -3.62 4.94
N ALA A 132 5.76 -3.71 6.09
CA ALA A 132 5.67 -2.69 7.11
C ALA A 132 6.33 -1.36 6.70
N PHE A 133 5.77 -0.27 7.19
CA PHE A 133 6.26 1.09 7.03
C PHE A 133 6.33 1.81 8.36
N ARG A 134 7.26 2.76 8.45
CA ARG A 134 7.45 3.58 9.66
C ARG A 134 6.79 4.94 9.54
N PHE A 135 6.03 5.29 10.57
CA PHE A 135 5.63 6.66 10.86
C PHE A 135 5.75 6.92 12.37
N LYS A 136 6.50 7.95 12.75
CA LYS A 136 6.61 8.40 14.13
C LYS A 136 6.21 9.86 14.22
N GLU A 137 5.12 10.13 14.92
CA GLU A 137 4.71 11.49 15.26
C GLU A 137 5.68 12.12 16.27
N CYS A 138 5.97 13.41 16.10
CA CYS A 138 6.49 14.25 17.19
C CYS A 138 5.34 14.62 18.14
N GLY A 139 4.84 13.68 18.96
CA GLY A 139 3.71 14.00 19.87
C GLY A 139 3.06 12.86 20.65
N GLY A 140 3.32 11.60 20.31
CA GLY A 140 2.99 10.44 21.16
C GLY A 140 1.51 10.06 21.27
N HIS A 141 0.65 10.43 20.32
CA HIS A 141 -0.79 10.11 20.36
C HIS A 141 -1.20 8.84 19.60
N LEU A 142 -0.34 8.29 18.75
CA LEU A 142 -0.60 7.01 18.08
C LEU A 142 -0.45 5.84 19.07
N PRO A 143 -1.30 4.78 18.98
CA PRO A 143 -1.18 3.60 19.83
C PRO A 143 0.23 3.03 19.73
N LYS A 144 0.83 2.66 20.87
CA LYS A 144 2.25 2.30 21.04
C LYS A 144 2.76 1.40 19.89
N GLY A 145 3.36 2.03 18.88
CA GLY A 145 3.83 1.39 17.65
C GLY A 145 4.09 2.47 16.60
N ASN A 146 5.35 2.65 16.18
CA ASN A 146 5.71 3.61 15.12
C ASN A 146 5.73 2.95 13.74
N GLU A 147 5.22 1.72 13.66
CA GLU A 147 5.37 0.81 12.55
C GLU A 147 3.99 0.24 12.25
N PHE A 148 3.64 0.24 10.97
CA PHE A 148 2.32 -0.07 10.47
C PHE A 148 2.45 -0.95 9.24
N HIS A 149 1.47 -1.79 8.98
CA HIS A 149 1.44 -2.66 7.81
C HIS A 149 0.05 -2.55 7.16
N PHE A 150 -0.04 -2.79 5.85
CA PHE A 150 -1.34 -2.91 5.19
C PHE A 150 -1.94 -4.28 5.51
N SER A 151 -3.26 -4.30 5.74
CA SER A 151 -4.05 -5.53 5.99
C SER A 151 -4.11 -6.41 4.74
#